data_AF-A0A333WCB8-F1
#
_entry.id   AF-A0A333WCB8-F1
#
_cell.length_a   1.000
_cell.length_b   1.000
_cell.length_c   1.000
_cell.angle_alpha   90.00
_cell.angle_beta   90.00
_cell.angle_gamma   90.00
#
_symmetry.space_group_name_H-M   'P 1'
#
loop_
_entity.id
_entity.type
_entity.pdbx_description
1 polymer ?
#
loop_
_entity_poly.entity_id
_entity_poly.type
_entity_poly.pdbx_seq_one_letter_code
_entity_poly.pdbx_strand_id
1 'polypeptide(L)'
;MRDDQTKELEELTEKMTDDLIQIAYAASECGFETPEDRGNKVWLYKGLNQCASAITKVEQVLSYRRGTLSPVSSDDGTQAKHEQNLIKKAEAEAEKFRRRMS
;
A
#
# COMPACT_ATOMS: atom_id res chain seq x y z
N MET A 1 6.52 -2.26 -14.99
CA MET A 1 6.31 -3.61 -14.42
C MET A 1 6.03 -4.55 -15.56
N ARG A 2 6.72 -5.68 -15.60
CA ARG A 2 6.51 -6.70 -16.63
C ARG A 2 5.21 -7.47 -16.36
N ASP A 3 4.73 -8.21 -17.36
CA ASP A 3 3.44 -8.90 -17.29
C ASP A 3 3.48 -10.09 -16.33
N ASP A 4 4.63 -10.80 -16.23
CA ASP A 4 4.90 -11.85 -15.24
C ASP A 4 4.73 -11.32 -13.82
N GLN A 5 5.35 -10.18 -13.52
CA GLN A 5 5.29 -9.54 -12.20
C GLN A 5 3.89 -9.03 -11.86
N THR A 6 3.12 -8.61 -12.86
CA THR A 6 1.73 -8.16 -12.66
C THR A 6 0.87 -9.34 -12.23
N LYS A 7 1.00 -10.47 -12.92
CA LYS A 7 0.28 -11.71 -12.61
C LYS A 7 0.65 -12.25 -11.22
N GLU A 8 1.94 -12.25 -10.87
CA GLU A 8 2.40 -12.66 -9.54
C GLU A 8 1.77 -11.81 -8.42
N LEU A 9 1.63 -10.50 -8.63
CA LEU A 9 0.99 -9.62 -7.67
C LEU A 9 -0.52 -9.85 -7.57
N GLU A 10 -1.20 -10.13 -8.67
CA GLU A 10 -2.63 -10.49 -8.67
C GLU A 10 -2.88 -11.80 -7.90
N GLU A 11 -2.06 -12.84 -8.16
CA GLU A 11 -2.12 -14.12 -7.41
C GLU A 11 -1.77 -13.93 -5.92
N LEU A 12 -0.84 -13.03 -5.61
CA LEU A 12 -0.51 -12.68 -4.23
C LEU A 12 -1.69 -12.00 -3.54
N THR A 13 -2.38 -11.07 -4.19
CA THR A 13 -3.57 -10.41 -3.62
C THR A 13 -4.65 -11.44 -3.26
N GLU A 14 -4.88 -12.43 -4.13
CA GLU A 14 -5.86 -13.50 -3.89
C GLU A 14 -5.50 -14.32 -2.64
N LYS A 15 -4.26 -14.82 -2.55
CA LYS A 15 -3.78 -15.58 -1.38
C LYS A 15 -3.87 -14.79 -0.08
N MET A 16 -3.49 -13.52 -0.11
CA MET A 16 -3.59 -12.66 1.07
C MET A 16 -5.05 -12.40 1.49
N THR A 17 -5.98 -12.40 0.52
CA THR A 17 -7.42 -12.28 0.79
C THR A 17 -7.94 -13.54 1.47
N ASP A 18 -7.50 -14.73 1.03
CA ASP A 18 -7.83 -16.00 1.69
C ASP A 18 -7.32 -16.02 3.14
N ASP A 19 -6.06 -15.64 3.37
CA ASP A 19 -5.48 -15.54 4.71
C ASP A 19 -6.27 -14.56 5.59
N LEU A 20 -6.66 -13.41 5.03
CA LEU A 20 -7.47 -12.42 5.73
C LEU A 20 -8.83 -13.00 6.17
N ILE A 21 -9.49 -13.76 5.31
CA ILE A 21 -10.77 -14.42 5.60
C ILE A 21 -10.57 -15.45 6.72
N GLN A 22 -9.53 -16.28 6.65
CA GLN A 22 -9.24 -17.28 7.69
C GLN A 22 -8.98 -16.64 9.06
N ILE A 23 -8.19 -15.56 9.08
CA ILE A 23 -7.94 -14.80 10.32
C ILE A 23 -9.23 -14.20 10.85
N ALA A 24 -10.11 -13.68 9.99
CA ALA A 24 -11.40 -13.12 10.39
C ALA A 24 -12.29 -14.17 11.06
N TYR A 25 -12.37 -15.38 10.49
CA TYR A 25 -13.11 -16.48 11.07
C TYR A 25 -12.53 -16.88 12.43
N ALA A 26 -11.22 -17.11 12.53
CA ALA A 26 -10.57 -17.45 13.79
C ALA A 26 -10.79 -16.35 14.87
N ALA A 27 -10.73 -15.08 14.49
CA ALA A 27 -10.99 -13.96 15.40
C ALA A 27 -12.46 -13.92 15.87
N SER A 28 -13.40 -14.29 14.98
CA SER A 28 -14.83 -14.33 15.30
C SER A 28 -15.17 -15.44 16.30
N GLU A 29 -14.46 -16.57 16.23
CA GLU A 29 -14.59 -17.71 17.14
C GLU A 29 -13.93 -17.46 18.51
N CYS A 30 -12.98 -16.52 18.60
CA CYS A 30 -12.41 -16.13 19.88
C CYS A 30 -13.42 -15.41 20.76
N GLY A 31 -13.43 -15.76 22.04
CA GLY A 31 -14.25 -15.13 23.08
C GLY A 31 -13.67 -13.81 23.62
N PHE A 32 -14.32 -13.27 24.65
CA PHE A 32 -13.83 -12.16 25.48
C PHE A 32 -13.81 -12.49 26.98
N GLU A 33 -14.18 -13.71 27.34
CA GLU A 33 -14.44 -14.16 28.69
C GLU A 33 -13.14 -14.23 29.50
N THR A 34 -12.10 -14.86 28.94
CA THR A 34 -10.80 -14.97 29.59
C THR A 34 -9.79 -13.93 29.06
N PRO A 35 -8.74 -13.59 29.84
CA PRO A 35 -7.64 -12.78 29.34
C PRO A 35 -6.94 -13.38 28.11
N GLU A 36 -6.88 -14.71 28.03
CA GLU A 36 -6.29 -15.43 26.90
C GLU A 36 -7.13 -15.26 25.63
N ASP A 37 -8.45 -15.44 25.71
CA ASP A 37 -9.36 -15.22 24.58
C ASP A 37 -9.26 -13.79 24.04
N ARG A 38 -9.23 -12.81 24.95
CA ARG A 38 -9.03 -11.39 24.60
C ARG A 38 -7.69 -11.16 23.92
N GLY A 39 -6.62 -11.75 24.43
CA GLY A 39 -5.28 -11.66 23.86
C GLY A 39 -5.23 -12.23 22.44
N ASN A 40 -5.76 -13.44 22.26
CA ASN A 40 -5.84 -14.11 20.97
C ASN A 40 -6.67 -13.30 19.96
N LYS A 41 -7.84 -12.81 20.38
CA LYS A 41 -8.71 -12.00 19.53
C LYS A 41 -8.06 -10.70 19.07
N VAL A 42 -7.39 -9.98 19.97
CA VAL A 42 -6.65 -8.75 19.64
C VAL A 42 -5.50 -9.06 18.68
N TRP A 43 -4.76 -10.14 18.91
CA TRP A 43 -3.66 -10.54 18.05
C TRP A 43 -4.12 -10.88 16.63
N LEU A 44 -5.22 -11.64 16.49
CA LEU A 44 -5.79 -11.98 15.20
C LEU A 44 -6.30 -10.73 14.45
N TYR A 45 -7.02 -9.83 15.11
CA TYR A 45 -7.44 -8.57 14.46
C TYR A 45 -6.25 -7.70 14.02
N LYS A 46 -5.14 -7.73 14.76
CA LYS A 46 -3.92 -7.04 14.33
C LYS A 46 -3.36 -7.66 13.05
N GLY A 47 -3.32 -8.99 12.95
CA GLY A 47 -2.94 -9.71 11.73
C GLY A 47 -3.87 -9.38 10.56
N LEU A 48 -5.19 -9.37 10.79
CA LEU A 48 -6.20 -9.02 9.79
C LEU A 48 -5.95 -7.62 9.20
N ASN A 49 -5.70 -6.63 10.06
CA ASN A 49 -5.40 -5.26 9.63
C ASN A 49 -4.10 -5.19 8.81
N GLN A 50 -3.10 -6.01 9.13
CA GLN A 50 -1.86 -6.09 8.37
C GLN A 50 -2.08 -6.69 6.97
N CYS A 51 -2.85 -7.78 6.85
CA CYS A 51 -3.22 -8.37 5.56
C CYS A 51 -4.00 -7.36 4.70
N ALA A 52 -5.02 -6.71 5.28
CA ALA A 52 -5.82 -5.70 4.58
C ALA A 52 -4.98 -4.52 4.06
N SER A 53 -4.04 -4.03 4.88
CA SER A 53 -3.13 -2.95 4.49
C SER A 53 -2.20 -3.35 3.34
N ALA A 54 -1.69 -4.58 3.37
CA ALA A 54 -0.80 -5.07 2.33
C ALA A 54 -1.55 -5.33 1.01
N ILE A 55 -2.75 -5.92 1.04
CA ILE A 55 -3.64 -6.05 -0.14
C ILE A 55 -3.88 -4.68 -0.78
N THR A 56 -4.25 -3.68 0.04
CA THR A 56 -4.51 -2.31 -0.45
C THR A 56 -3.30 -1.72 -1.18
N LYS A 57 -2.09 -1.95 -0.67
CA LYS A 57 -0.86 -1.45 -1.29
C LYS A 57 -0.55 -2.17 -2.60
N VAL A 58 -0.77 -3.49 -2.68
CA VAL A 58 -0.60 -4.25 -3.93
C VAL A 58 -1.58 -3.76 -4.99
N GLU A 59 -2.87 -3.62 -4.64
CA GLU A 59 -3.87 -3.08 -5.55
C GLU A 59 -3.57 -1.65 -6.00
N GLN A 60 -3.00 -0.82 -5.12
CA GLN A 60 -2.55 0.51 -5.48
C GLN A 60 -1.43 0.47 -6.54
N VAL A 61 -0.44 -0.42 -6.39
CA VAL A 61 0.63 -0.62 -7.38
C VAL A 61 0.08 -1.15 -8.71
N LEU A 62 -0.85 -2.11 -8.67
CA LEU A 62 -1.52 -2.64 -9.86
C LEU A 62 -2.33 -1.53 -10.56
N SER A 63 -3.03 -0.70 -9.80
CA SER A 63 -3.81 0.43 -10.34
C SER A 63 -2.92 1.49 -10.99
N TYR A 64 -1.75 1.77 -10.42
CA TYR A 64 -0.74 2.63 -11.05
C TYR A 64 -0.26 2.06 -12.38
N ARG A 65 -0.07 0.74 -12.45
CA ARG A 65 0.35 0.06 -13.68
C ARG A 65 -0.73 0.08 -14.76
N ARG A 66 -1.99 -0.10 -14.36
CA ARG A 66 -3.17 -0.06 -15.23
C ARG A 66 -3.52 1.37 -15.67
N GLY A 67 -2.98 2.39 -15.00
CA GLY A 67 -3.27 3.80 -15.27
C GLY A 67 -4.62 4.26 -14.71
N THR A 68 -5.24 3.47 -13.82
CA THR A 68 -6.52 3.79 -13.18
C THR A 68 -6.37 4.71 -11.97
N LEU A 69 -5.15 4.78 -11.40
CA LEU A 69 -4.76 5.70 -10.34
C LEU A 69 -3.42 6.36 -10.71
N SER A 70 -3.30 7.67 -10.45
CA SER A 70 -2.02 8.36 -10.65
C SER A 70 -1.02 7.96 -9.55
N PRO A 71 0.28 7.78 -9.83
CA PRO A 71 1.27 7.25 -8.89
C PRO A 71 1.43 8.02 -7.58
N VAL A 72 0.91 9.26 -7.49
CA VAL A 72 0.97 10.08 -6.29
C VAL A 72 -0.37 10.75 -5.99
N SER A 73 -1.32 9.93 -5.52
CA SER A 73 -2.33 10.27 -4.51
C SER A 73 -3.78 10.02 -4.93
N SER A 74 -4.54 9.59 -3.93
CA SER A 74 -6.00 9.53 -3.76
C SER A 74 -6.80 10.80 -4.12
N ASP A 75 -6.20 11.84 -4.71
CA ASP A 75 -6.85 13.09 -5.15
C ASP A 75 -5.91 13.89 -6.11
N ASP A 76 -6.48 14.45 -7.18
CA ASP A 76 -5.79 15.26 -8.21
C ASP A 76 -5.01 16.45 -7.65
N GLY A 77 -5.51 17.10 -6.59
CA GLY A 77 -4.87 18.24 -5.95
C GLY A 77 -3.56 17.87 -5.26
N THR A 78 -3.47 16.67 -4.71
CA THR A 78 -2.24 16.17 -4.08
C THR A 78 -1.20 15.78 -5.15
N GLN A 79 -1.64 15.22 -6.28
CA GLN A 79 -0.77 14.93 -7.43
C GLN A 79 -0.15 16.22 -7.99
N ALA A 80 -0.96 17.25 -8.23
CA ALA A 80 -0.48 18.54 -8.74
C ALA A 80 0.56 19.20 -7.80
N LYS A 81 0.35 19.11 -6.48
CA LYS A 81 1.30 19.63 -5.49
C LYS A 81 2.61 18.84 -5.47
N HIS A 82 2.56 17.53 -5.68
CA HIS A 82 3.75 16.70 -5.77
C HIS A 82 4.58 17.02 -7.02
N GLU A 83 3.93 17.14 -8.19
CA GLU A 83 4.58 17.49 -9.45
C GLU A 83 5.28 18.86 -9.38
N GLN A 84 4.61 19.87 -8.80
CA GLN A 84 5.23 21.16 -8.57
C GLN A 84 6.47 21.08 -7.67
N ASN A 85 6.46 20.20 -6.66
CA ASN A 85 7.62 20.02 -5.78
C ASN A 85 8.78 19.32 -6.50
N LEU A 86 8.51 18.40 -7.43
CA LEU A 86 9.53 17.77 -8.26
C LEU A 86 10.18 18.79 -9.20
N ILE A 87 9.38 19.63 -9.87
CA ILE A 87 9.87 20.70 -10.75
C ILE A 87 10.78 21.66 -9.96
N LYS A 88 10.33 22.15 -8.79
CA LYS A 88 11.13 23.03 -7.93
C LYS A 88 12.46 22.41 -7.51
N LYS A 89 12.48 21.11 -7.20
CA LYS A 89 13.72 20.40 -6.86
C LYS A 89 14.66 20.31 -8.05
N ALA A 90 14.14 19.94 -9.23
CA ALA A 90 14.92 19.86 -10.46
C ALA A 90 15.51 21.22 -10.85
N GLU A 91 14.74 22.30 -10.73
CA GLU A 91 15.22 23.68 -10.97
C GLU A 91 16.33 24.09 -9.99
N ALA A 92 16.16 23.77 -8.70
CA ALA A 92 17.16 24.06 -7.68
C ALA A 92 18.46 23.26 -7.89
N GLU A 93 18.38 22.01 -8.33
CA GLU A 93 19.54 21.20 -8.71
C GLU A 93 20.22 21.73 -9.97
N ALA A 94 19.45 22.08 -11.00
CA ALA A 94 19.98 22.68 -12.22
C ALA A 94 20.69 24.01 -11.96
N GLU A 95 20.19 24.84 -11.04
CA GLU A 95 20.83 26.07 -10.60
C GLU A 95 22.14 25.80 -9.84
N LYS A 96 22.15 24.82 -8.93
CA LYS A 96 23.39 24.39 -8.25
C LYS A 96 24.44 23.87 -9.23
N PHE A 97 24.00 23.15 -10.27
CA PHE A 97 24.89 22.65 -11.32
C PHE A 97 25.44 23.78 -12.19
N ARG A 98 24.59 24.74 -12.61
CA ARG A 98 25.02 25.94 -13.33
C ARG A 98 26.04 26.76 -12.55
N ARG A 99 25.84 26.96 -11.25
CA ARG A 99 26.81 27.64 -10.37
C ARG A 99 28.12 26.89 -10.17
N ARG A 100 28.15 25.56 -10.38
CA ARG A 100 29.37 24.76 -10.33
C ARG A 100 30.15 24.78 -11.65
N MET A 101 29.49 25.09 -12.76
CA MET A 101 30.12 25.17 -14.09
C MET A 101 30.51 26.60 -14.52
N SER A 102 30.04 27.62 -13.78
CA SER A 102 30.52 29.01 -13.87
C SER A 102 31.69 29.23 -12.92
#